data_AF-A0A395LAR8-F1
#
_entry.id   AF-A0A395LAR8-F1
#
_cell.length_a   1.000
_cell.length_b   1.000
_cell.length_c   1.000
_cell.angle_alpha   90.00
_cell.angle_beta   90.00
_cell.angle_gamma   90.00
#
_symmetry.space_group_name_H-M   'P 1'
#
loop_
_entity.id
_entity.type
_entity.pdbx_description
1 polymer ?
#
loop_
_entity_poly.entity_id
_entity_poly.type
_entity_poly.pdbx_seq_one_letter_code
_entity_poly.pdbx_strand_id
1 'polypeptide(L)' 'MTRHVKYEREALLRGWDAVYDLEEFILAYSLAPLAAREIFAKAGPRRIDLANAMDARHLAATQH' A
#
# COMPACT_ATOMS: atom_id res chain seq x y z
N MET A 1 -7.95 16.72 22.14
CA MET A 1 -8.02 15.85 20.95
C MET A 1 -6.77 16.12 20.12
N THR A 2 -5.69 15.39 20.36
CA THR A 2 -4.38 15.63 19.74
C THR A 2 -3.92 14.33 19.12
N ARG A 3 -4.18 14.16 17.82
CA ARG A 3 -3.80 12.96 17.10
C ARG A 3 -3.16 13.38 15.77
N HIS A 4 -2.01 12.77 15.49
CA HIS A 4 -1.33 12.74 14.19
C HIS A 4 -0.29 13.83 13.84
N VAL A 5 0.61 14.20 14.76
CA VAL A 5 1.84 14.97 14.39
C VAL A 5 3.12 14.11 14.48
N LYS A 6 3.01 12.82 14.86
CA LYS A 6 4.18 11.93 14.99
C LYS A 6 4.62 11.26 13.67
N TYR A 7 3.79 11.27 12.63
CA TYR A 7 4.06 10.49 11.41
C TYR A 7 5.01 11.18 10.42
N GLU A 8 5.19 12.50 10.51
CA GLU A 8 5.89 13.24 9.45
C GLU A 8 7.42 13.11 9.53
N ARG A 9 7.98 12.90 10.73
CA ARG A 9 9.44 12.88 10.93
C ARG A 9 10.06 11.48 10.85
N GLU A 10 9.30 10.43 11.14
CA GLU A 10 9.77 9.03 11.00
C GLU A 10 9.54 8.47 9.58
N ALA A 11 8.61 9.05 8.81
CA ALA A 11 8.30 8.64 7.44
C ALA A 11 9.47 8.84 6.46
N LEU A 12 10.36 9.79 6.73
CA LEU A 12 11.49 10.10 5.83
C LEU A 12 12.67 9.13 5.97
N LEU A 13 12.82 8.48 7.14
CA LEU A 13 13.86 7.45 7.38
C LEU A 13 13.32 6.01 7.21
N ARG A 14 12.00 5.80 7.35
CA ARG A 14 11.32 4.52 7.05
C ARG A 14 10.74 4.43 5.64
N GLY A 15 11.17 5.25 4.69
CA GLY A 15 10.55 5.30 3.36
C GLY A 15 10.47 3.96 2.61
N TRP A 16 11.32 2.99 2.97
CA TRP A 16 11.36 1.63 2.40
C TRP A 16 10.76 0.52 3.29
N ASP A 17 10.63 0.74 4.61
CA ASP A 17 9.97 -0.19 5.55
C ASP A 17 8.64 0.35 6.08
N ALA A 18 8.10 1.37 5.40
CA ALA A 18 6.80 1.90 5.73
C ALA A 18 5.75 0.83 5.39
N VAL A 19 4.88 0.57 6.34
CA VAL A 19 3.76 -0.37 6.24
C VAL A 19 2.53 0.47 5.87
N TYR A 20 1.75 0.05 4.87
CA TYR A 20 0.43 0.64 4.64
C TYR A 20 -0.58 -0.06 5.56
N ASP A 21 -1.47 0.72 6.16
CA ASP A 21 -2.75 0.18 6.61
C ASP A 21 -3.62 -0.16 5.38
N LEU A 22 -4.55 -1.11 5.52
CA LEU A 22 -5.44 -1.52 4.42
C LEU A 22 -6.22 -0.32 3.83
N GLU A 23 -6.66 0.61 4.68
CA GLU A 23 -7.34 1.84 4.24
C GLU A 23 -6.41 2.76 3.45
N GLU A 24 -5.17 2.95 3.91
CA GLU A 24 -4.17 3.74 3.17
C GLU A 24 -3.88 3.11 1.81
N PHE A 25 -3.80 1.78 1.73
CA PHE A 25 -3.57 1.06 0.48
C PHE A 25 -4.75 1.21 -0.50
N ILE A 26 -5.98 1.10 0.00
CA ILE A 26 -7.20 1.32 -0.80
C ILE A 26 -7.19 2.73 -1.40
N LEU A 27 -6.88 3.74 -0.58
CA LEU A 27 -6.84 5.14 -1.01
C LEU A 27 -5.70 5.42 -1.99
N ALA A 28 -4.51 4.89 -1.72
CA ALA A 28 -3.31 5.12 -2.54
C ALA A 28 -3.46 4.60 -3.98
N TYR A 29 -4.11 3.45 -4.16
CA TYR A 29 -4.29 2.82 -5.48
C TYR A 29 -5.74 2.89 -6.00
N SER A 30 -6.63 3.61 -5.30
CA SER A 30 -8.05 3.74 -5.64
C SER A 30 -8.72 2.40 -5.96
N LEU A 31 -8.44 1.39 -5.13
CA LEU A 31 -8.89 0.01 -5.36
C LEU A 31 -10.27 -0.23 -4.76
N ALA A 32 -11.01 -1.16 -5.36
CA ALA A 32 -12.19 -1.72 -4.70
C ALA A 32 -11.76 -2.41 -3.38
N PRO A 33 -12.50 -2.23 -2.27
CA PRO A 33 -12.12 -2.79 -0.96
C PRO A 33 -11.90 -4.31 -0.97
N LEU A 34 -12.66 -5.05 -1.80
CA LEU A 34 -12.48 -6.49 -1.95
C LEU A 34 -11.13 -6.83 -2.60
N ALA A 35 -10.83 -6.22 -3.75
CA ALA A 35 -9.58 -6.44 -4.46
C ALA A 35 -8.36 -6.01 -3.63
N ALA A 36 -8.48 -4.91 -2.88
CA ALA A 36 -7.42 -4.48 -1.97
C ALA A 36 -7.15 -5.51 -0.87
N ARG A 37 -8.19 -6.09 -0.25
CA ARG A 37 -8.05 -7.13 0.77
C ARG A 37 -7.34 -8.37 0.23
N GLU A 38 -7.69 -8.83 -0.97
CA GLU A 38 -7.05 -10.00 -1.59
C GLU A 38 -5.55 -9.76 -1.82
N ILE A 39 -5.19 -8.56 -2.30
CA ILE A 39 -3.80 -8.21 -2.55
C ILE A 39 -3.04 -8.03 -1.25
N PHE A 40 -3.66 -7.39 -0.26
CA PHE A 40 -3.07 -7.19 1.06
C PHE A 40 -2.85 -8.50 1.81
N ALA A 41 -3.77 -9.46 1.68
CA ALA A 41 -3.62 -10.81 2.24
C ALA A 41 -2.48 -11.61 1.57
N LYS A 42 -2.26 -11.39 0.27
CA LYS A 42 -1.23 -12.10 -0.51
C LYS A 42 0.17 -11.50 -0.38
N ALA A 43 0.27 -10.17 -0.41
CA ALA A 43 1.53 -9.44 -0.37
C ALA A 43 1.97 -9.05 1.05
N GLY A 44 1.01 -8.94 1.98
CA GLY A 44 1.26 -8.41 3.31
C GLY A 44 1.24 -6.88 3.36
N PRO A 45 1.47 -6.29 4.55
CA PRO A 45 1.19 -4.88 4.78
C PRO A 45 2.36 -3.95 4.37
N ARG A 46 3.50 -4.50 3.94
CA ARG A 46 4.69 -3.73 3.56
C ARG A 46 4.47 -2.98 2.25
N ARG A 47 4.84 -1.70 2.21
CA ARG A 47 4.68 -0.86 1.00
C ARG A 47 5.39 -1.41 -0.22
N ILE A 48 6.60 -1.95 -0.06
CA ILE A 48 7.36 -2.50 -1.18
C ILE A 48 6.66 -3.72 -1.80
N ASP A 49 6.12 -4.62 -0.98
CA ASP A 49 5.42 -5.81 -1.44
C ASP A 49 4.10 -5.44 -2.14
N LEU A 50 3.37 -4.45 -1.59
CA LEU A 50 2.15 -3.91 -2.20
C LEU A 50 2.42 -3.19 -3.52
N ALA A 51 3.52 -2.42 -3.62
CA ALA A 51 3.93 -1.76 -4.85
C ALA A 51 4.32 -2.79 -5.94
N ASN A 52 5.09 -3.82 -5.58
CA ASN A 52 5.43 -4.91 -6.49
C ASN A 52 4.18 -5.66 -6.98
N ALA A 53 3.20 -5.90 -6.09
CA ALA A 53 1.94 -6.53 -6.47
C ALA A 53 1.11 -5.68 -7.43
N MET A 54 1.13 -4.35 -7.28
CA MET A 54 0.48 -3.41 -8.19
C MET A 54 1.17 -3.32 -9.54
N ASP A 55 2.50 -3.29 -9.55
CA ASP A 55 3.28 -3.29 -10.78
C ASP A 55 3.05 -4.58 -11.59
N ALA A 56 3.11 -5.74 -10.93
CA ALA A 56 2.79 -7.03 -11.55
C ALA A 56 1.36 -7.06 -12.12
N ARG A 57 0.39 -6.45 -11.41
CA ARG A 57 -0.99 -6.33 -11.88
C ARG A 57 -1.09 -5.40 -13.10
N HIS A 58 -0.36 -4.29 -13.12
CA HIS A 58 -0.34 -3.36 -14.23
C HIS A 58 0.26 -4.02 -15.48
N LEU A 59 1.40 -4.70 -15.34
CA LEU A 59 2.02 -5.46 -16.43
C LEU A 59 1.06 -6.51 -17.01
N ALA A 60 0.35 -7.26 -16.17
CA ALA A 60 -0.63 -8.24 -16.62
C ALA A 60 -1.83 -7.61 -17.37
N ALA A 61 -2.24 -6.39 -16.99
CA ALA A 61 -3.32 -5.67 -17.64
C ALA A 61 -2.93 -5.10 -19.01
N THR A 62 -1.65 -4.75 -19.21
CA THR A 62 -1.14 -4.19 -20.47
C THR A 62 -0.80 -5.27 -21.51
N GLN A 63 -0.79 -6.55 -21.14
CA GLN A 63 -0.53 -7.68 -22.04
C GLN A 63 -1.81 -8.29 -22.66
N HIS A 64 -2.97 -7.67 -22.47
CA HIS A 64 -4.25 -8.04 -23.07
C HIS A 64 -4.75 -6.96 -24.03
#